data_AF-A0A919BA57-F1
#
_entry.id   AF-A0A919BA57-F1
#
_cell.length_a   1.000
_cell.length_b   1.000
_cell.length_c   1.000
_cell.angle_alpha   90.00
_cell.angle_beta   90.00
_cell.angle_gamma   90.00
#
_symmetry.space_group_name_H-M   'P 1'
#
loop_
_entity.id
_entity.type
_entity.pdbx_description
1 polymer ?
#
loop_
_entity_poly.entity_id
_entity_poly.type
_entity_poly.pdbx_seq_one_letter_code
_entity_poly.pdbx_strand_id
1 'polypeptide(L)'
;MTWNDREPMFVRRGRWVYNSRNPVARVLMLLTVAGLVGSYLYVSDQGQWSESELRDAVHGAARDLEAEPQRVYFGYDSMIRDAIEATDEGPVSDLVIRATDDGHGSGAASIPTEDSFEVSAAHMSETFCMRLSPPEPPRALGKTPTVSLTVQVSRGDC
;
A
#
# COMPACT_ATOMS: atom_id res chain seq x y z
N MET A 1 -14.51 36.47 -44.19
CA MET A 1 -13.44 35.57 -43.70
C MET A 1 -14.00 34.16 -43.76
N THR A 2 -13.78 33.48 -44.89
CA THR A 2 -14.42 32.18 -45.19
C THR A 2 -13.57 31.07 -44.61
N TRP A 3 -14.03 30.48 -43.50
CA TRP A 3 -13.45 29.27 -42.91
C TRP A 3 -13.59 28.11 -43.89
N ASN A 4 -12.56 27.88 -44.70
CA ASN A 4 -12.44 26.70 -45.56
C ASN A 4 -11.59 25.61 -44.87
N ASP A 5 -11.61 25.57 -43.54
CA ASP A 5 -10.74 24.71 -42.70
C ASP A 5 -11.44 23.44 -42.20
N ARG A 6 -12.25 22.79 -43.04
CA ARG A 6 -12.80 21.46 -42.73
C ARG A 6 -11.94 20.38 -43.37
N GLU A 7 -10.63 20.40 -43.15
CA GLU A 7 -9.84 19.20 -43.43
C GLU A 7 -10.27 18.09 -42.46
N PRO A 8 -10.68 16.90 -42.92
CA PRO A 8 -11.11 15.85 -42.03
C PRO A 8 -9.93 15.36 -41.16
N MET A 9 -10.20 15.14 -39.87
CA MET A 9 -9.20 14.70 -38.88
C MET A 9 -8.55 13.36 -39.22
N PHE A 10 -9.30 12.50 -39.91
CA PHE A 10 -8.81 11.25 -40.47
C PHE A 10 -8.97 11.29 -41.99
N VAL A 11 -7.88 11.03 -42.71
CA VAL A 11 -7.88 10.96 -44.17
C VAL A 11 -7.61 9.53 -44.59
N ARG A 12 -8.41 9.01 -45.53
CA ARG A 12 -8.27 7.66 -46.04
C ARG A 12 -7.26 7.66 -47.19
N ARG A 13 -6.09 7.04 -46.97
CA ARG A 13 -5.07 6.75 -48.00
C ARG A 13 -4.73 5.26 -47.94
N GLY A 14 -5.65 4.41 -48.41
CA GLY A 14 -5.57 2.95 -48.25
C GLY A 14 -5.88 2.47 -46.82
N ARG A 15 -5.35 3.14 -45.79
CA ARG A 15 -5.70 3.05 -44.37
C ARG A 15 -6.14 4.41 -43.82
N TRP A 16 -6.84 4.43 -42.68
CA TRP A 16 -7.14 5.66 -41.97
C TRP A 16 -5.84 6.21 -41.36
N VAL A 17 -5.41 7.39 -41.80
CA VAL A 17 -4.22 8.05 -41.30
C VAL A 17 -4.62 9.39 -40.69
N TYR A 18 -4.01 9.70 -39.56
CA TYR A 18 -4.21 10.95 -38.85
C TYR A 18 -3.66 12.13 -39.66
N ASN A 19 -4.49 13.15 -39.91
CA ASN A 19 -4.05 14.33 -40.64
C ASN A 19 -3.39 15.33 -39.70
N SER A 20 -2.06 15.28 -39.64
CA SER A 20 -1.24 16.19 -38.83
C SER A 20 -1.23 17.64 -39.31
N ARG A 21 -1.89 18.00 -40.43
CA ARG A 21 -2.03 19.38 -40.89
C ARG A 21 -3.29 20.08 -40.37
N ASN A 22 -4.24 19.32 -39.83
CA ASN A 22 -5.43 19.90 -39.20
C ASN A 22 -5.07 20.51 -37.82
N PRO A 23 -5.34 21.81 -37.57
CA PRO A 23 -5.01 22.47 -36.30
C PRO A 23 -5.80 21.93 -35.11
N VAL A 24 -7.07 21.55 -35.31
CA VAL A 24 -7.93 20.94 -34.27
C VAL A 24 -7.38 19.58 -33.86
N ALA A 25 -6.93 18.80 -34.83
CA ALA A 25 -6.30 17.51 -34.58
C ALA A 25 -5.05 17.68 -33.69
N ARG A 26 -4.13 18.59 -34.05
CA ARG A 26 -2.95 18.88 -33.22
C ARG A 26 -3.29 19.28 -31.79
N VAL A 27 -4.28 20.17 -31.62
CA VAL A 27 -4.71 20.61 -30.29
C VAL A 27 -5.22 19.43 -29.46
N LEU A 28 -6.06 18.56 -30.03
CA LEU A 28 -6.53 17.36 -29.35
C LEU A 28 -5.38 16.42 -28.98
N MET A 29 -4.42 16.21 -29.88
CA MET A 29 -3.27 15.34 -29.61
C MET A 29 -2.43 15.88 -28.45
N LEU A 30 -2.15 17.19 -28.43
CA LEU A 30 -1.42 17.85 -27.36
C LEU A 30 -2.19 17.76 -26.03
N LEU A 31 -3.50 17.99 -26.05
CA LEU A 31 -4.36 17.87 -24.87
C LEU A 31 -4.40 16.44 -24.34
N THR A 32 -4.44 15.43 -25.20
CA THR A 32 -4.40 14.02 -24.77
C THR A 32 -3.07 13.68 -24.10
N VAL A 33 -1.94 14.09 -24.70
CA VAL A 33 -0.62 13.85 -24.11
C VAL A 33 -0.48 14.59 -22.78
N ALA A 34 -0.86 15.87 -22.73
CA ALA A 34 -0.82 16.66 -21.49
C ALA A 34 -1.74 16.08 -20.42
N GLY A 35 -2.93 15.61 -20.80
CA GLY A 35 -3.87 14.94 -19.91
C GLY A 35 -3.30 13.64 -19.34
N LEU A 36 -2.66 12.81 -20.18
CA LEU A 36 -2.02 11.57 -19.73
C LEU A 36 -0.84 11.84 -18.78
N VAL A 37 0.03 12.79 -19.12
CA VAL A 37 1.15 13.18 -18.26
C VAL A 37 0.63 13.78 -16.95
N GLY A 38 -0.36 14.66 -17.01
CA GLY A 38 -1.00 15.25 -15.84
C GLY A 38 -1.66 14.20 -14.94
N SER A 39 -2.38 13.24 -15.51
CA SER A 39 -2.98 12.14 -14.74
C SER A 39 -1.94 11.23 -14.11
N TYR A 40 -0.85 10.94 -14.83
CA TYR A 40 0.23 10.12 -14.29
C TYR A 40 0.91 10.81 -13.11
N LEU A 41 1.22 12.10 -13.24
CA LEU A 41 1.83 12.90 -12.17
C LEU A 41 0.88 13.03 -10.96
N TYR A 42 -0.41 13.26 -11.21
CA TYR A 42 -1.42 13.35 -10.14
C TYR A 42 -1.53 12.04 -9.35
N VAL A 43 -1.54 10.89 -10.03
CA VAL A 43 -1.58 9.58 -9.37
C VAL A 43 -0.27 9.27 -8.64
N SER A 44 0.88 9.70 -9.18
CA SER A 44 2.17 9.46 -8.51
C SER A 44 2.37 10.26 -7.23
N ASP A 45 1.74 11.43 -7.11
CA ASP A 45 1.85 12.31 -5.94
C ASP A 45 1.00 11.82 -4.77
N GLN A 46 -0.06 11.05 -5.03
CA GLN A 46 -0.89 10.40 -4.01
C GLN A 46 -0.36 9.03 -3.55
N GLY A 47 0.80 8.60 -4.06
CA GLY A 47 1.28 7.23 -3.93
C GLY A 47 2.50 7.04 -3.03
N GLN A 48 2.95 8.05 -2.28
CA GLN A 48 4.16 7.92 -1.45
C GLN A 48 3.84 8.12 0.03
N TRP A 49 4.35 7.21 0.86
CA TRP A 49 4.30 7.36 2.31
C TRP A 49 5.22 8.49 2.77
N SER A 50 4.72 9.36 3.65
CA SER A 50 5.56 10.21 4.50
C SER A 50 5.93 9.51 5.80
N GLU A 51 7.01 9.98 6.46
CA GLU A 51 7.42 9.45 7.77
C GLU A 51 6.33 9.63 8.83
N SER A 52 5.60 10.75 8.79
CA SER A 52 4.49 11.02 9.68
C SER A 52 3.31 10.09 9.42
N GLU A 53 2.91 9.91 8.16
CA GLU A 53 1.81 9.01 7.81
C GLU A 53 2.12 7.57 8.19
N LEU A 54 3.33 7.08 7.90
CA LEU A 54 3.73 5.72 8.27
C LEU A 54 3.73 5.55 9.79
N ARG A 55 4.26 6.54 10.52
CA ARG A 55 4.24 6.55 11.99
C ARG A 55 2.81 6.52 12.52
N ASP A 56 1.96 7.41 12.04
CA ASP A 56 0.60 7.58 12.52
C ASP A 56 -0.25 6.34 12.19
N ALA A 57 -0.06 5.75 11.01
CA ALA A 57 -0.69 4.50 10.61
C ALA A 57 -0.25 3.32 11.48
N VAL A 58 1.05 3.16 11.73
CA VAL A 58 1.58 2.06 12.57
C VAL A 58 1.09 2.20 14.02
N HIS A 59 1.11 3.41 14.57
CA HIS A 59 0.58 3.66 15.92
C HIS A 59 -0.95 3.62 16.00
N GLY A 60 -1.65 3.95 14.91
CA GLY A 60 -3.09 3.76 14.76
C GLY A 60 -3.45 2.27 14.78
N ALA A 61 -2.81 1.49 13.92
CA ALA A 61 -2.97 0.04 13.85
C ALA A 61 -2.69 -0.64 15.20
N ALA A 62 -1.62 -0.24 15.91
CA ALA A 62 -1.34 -0.77 17.23
C ALA A 62 -2.49 -0.53 18.22
N ARG A 63 -3.05 0.69 18.25
CA ARG A 63 -4.19 1.03 19.11
C ARG A 63 -5.43 0.22 18.75
N ASP A 64 -5.71 0.03 17.47
CA ASP A 64 -6.89 -0.71 17.01
C ASP A 64 -6.76 -2.22 17.32
N LEU A 65 -5.56 -2.78 17.17
CA LEU A 65 -5.26 -4.17 17.53
C LEU A 65 -5.38 -4.41 19.05
N GLU A 66 -5.05 -3.41 19.88
CA GLU A 66 -5.22 -3.48 21.34
C GLU A 66 -6.67 -3.23 21.81
N ALA A 67 -7.44 -2.44 21.06
CA ALA A 67 -8.76 -1.98 21.48
C ALA A 67 -9.79 -3.12 21.59
N GLU A 68 -9.75 -4.08 20.67
CA GLU A 68 -10.70 -5.18 20.61
C GLU A 68 -10.01 -6.55 20.45
N PRO A 69 -10.58 -7.63 21.00
CA PRO A 69 -10.09 -8.97 20.76
C PRO A 69 -10.14 -9.32 19.27
N GLN A 70 -8.99 -9.71 18.74
CA GLN A 70 -8.81 -9.96 17.32
C GLN A 70 -9.02 -11.43 16.97
N ARG A 71 -9.61 -11.68 15.81
CA ARG A 71 -9.77 -13.04 15.26
C ARG A 71 -8.64 -13.34 14.30
N VAL A 72 -7.82 -14.34 14.63
CA VAL A 72 -6.68 -14.71 13.79
C VAL A 72 -7.14 -15.67 12.70
N TYR A 73 -7.13 -15.22 11.45
CA TYR A 73 -7.51 -16.02 10.27
C TYR A 73 -6.29 -16.48 9.44
N PHE A 74 -5.44 -15.55 9.03
CA PHE A 74 -4.30 -15.81 8.14
C PHE A 74 -2.93 -15.58 8.77
N GLY A 75 -2.91 -15.08 10.02
CA GLY A 75 -1.70 -14.78 10.79
C GLY A 75 -1.69 -13.34 11.27
N TYR A 76 -0.74 -12.98 12.14
CA TYR A 76 -0.60 -11.61 12.60
C TYR A 76 -0.13 -10.65 11.51
N ASP A 77 0.65 -11.10 10.53
CA ASP A 77 1.09 -10.27 9.39
C ASP A 77 -0.09 -9.70 8.59
N SER A 78 -1.10 -10.53 8.33
CA SER A 78 -2.33 -10.10 7.65
C SER A 78 -3.14 -9.11 8.48
N MET A 79 -3.20 -9.33 9.80
CA MET A 79 -3.96 -8.45 10.70
C MET A 79 -3.30 -7.09 10.84
N ILE A 80 -1.97 -7.04 10.91
CA ILE A 80 -1.22 -5.79 10.94
C ILE A 80 -1.43 -5.03 9.62
N ARG A 81 -1.42 -5.72 8.47
CA ARG A 81 -1.75 -5.11 7.19
C ARG A 81 -3.16 -4.52 7.18
N ASP A 82 -4.16 -5.30 7.56
CA ASP A 82 -5.56 -4.88 7.55
C ASP A 82 -5.79 -3.70 8.53
N ALA A 83 -5.13 -3.72 9.69
CA ALA A 83 -5.20 -2.64 10.66
C ALA A 83 -4.54 -1.35 10.15
N ILE A 84 -3.40 -1.44 9.45
CA ILE A 84 -2.76 -0.29 8.81
C ILE A 84 -3.63 0.25 7.67
N GLU A 85 -4.20 -0.62 6.83
CA GLU A 85 -5.12 -0.22 5.76
C GLU A 85 -6.38 0.46 6.31
N ALA A 86 -6.89 0.04 7.46
CA ALA A 86 -8.04 0.65 8.12
C ALA A 86 -7.78 2.09 8.61
N THR A 87 -6.52 2.52 8.75
CA THR A 87 -6.19 3.89 9.17
C THR A 87 -6.42 4.94 8.08
N ASP A 88 -6.52 4.54 6.81
CA ASP A 88 -6.69 5.44 5.64
C ASP A 88 -5.57 6.50 5.51
N GLU A 89 -4.43 6.32 6.18
CA GLU A 89 -3.36 7.32 6.28
C GLU A 89 -2.33 7.21 5.13
N GLY A 90 -2.42 6.22 4.24
CA GLY A 90 -1.45 6.05 3.16
C GLY A 90 -1.71 4.90 2.18
N PRO A 91 -0.91 4.81 1.09
CA PRO A 91 -1.09 3.83 0.04
C PRO A 91 -0.66 2.42 0.48
N VAL A 92 -1.60 1.48 0.51
CA VAL A 92 -1.38 0.09 0.97
C VAL A 92 -0.43 -0.70 0.07
N SER A 93 -0.30 -0.33 -1.21
CA SER A 93 0.46 -1.11 -2.21
C SER A 93 1.95 -1.24 -1.91
N ASP A 94 2.52 -0.28 -1.17
CA ASP A 94 3.96 -0.18 -0.97
C ASP A 94 4.39 -0.58 0.44
N LEU A 95 3.45 -1.07 1.25
CA LEU A 95 3.67 -1.51 2.62
C LEU A 95 4.31 -2.90 2.67
N VAL A 96 5.45 -3.00 3.35
CA VAL A 96 6.22 -4.22 3.56
C VAL A 96 6.16 -4.58 5.03
N ILE A 97 5.60 -5.76 5.35
CA ILE A 97 5.55 -6.32 6.69
C ILE A 97 6.35 -7.62 6.67
N ARG A 98 7.34 -7.73 7.55
CA ARG A 98 8.18 -8.93 7.69
C ARG A 98 8.16 -9.40 9.13
N ALA A 99 7.85 -10.67 9.34
CA ALA A 99 8.09 -11.29 10.65
C ALA A 99 9.61 -11.44 10.86
N THR A 100 10.10 -11.08 12.04
CA THR A 100 11.49 -11.34 12.44
C THR A 100 11.57 -12.64 13.25
N ASP A 101 12.63 -13.41 13.04
CA ASP A 101 12.79 -14.79 13.55
C ASP A 101 12.99 -14.87 15.08
N ASP A 102 12.89 -13.74 15.76
CA ASP A 102 13.01 -13.60 17.21
C ASP A 102 11.84 -14.28 17.97
N GLY A 103 10.74 -14.56 17.27
CA GLY A 103 9.55 -15.26 17.78
C GLY A 103 9.16 -16.54 17.03
N HIS A 104 9.70 -16.80 15.84
CA HIS A 104 9.39 -18.03 15.09
C HIS A 104 10.32 -19.17 15.53
N GLY A 105 10.00 -19.76 16.68
CA GLY A 105 10.72 -20.89 17.28
C GLY A 105 10.91 -22.08 16.32
N SER A 106 12.01 -22.06 15.56
CA SER A 106 12.54 -23.21 14.83
C SER A 106 13.52 -24.03 15.68
N GLY A 107 13.58 -23.79 17.00
CA GLY A 107 14.43 -24.52 17.93
C GLY A 107 13.77 -24.64 19.31
N ALA A 108 13.88 -25.82 19.92
CA ALA A 108 13.25 -26.20 21.19
C ALA A 108 13.80 -25.48 22.45
N ALA A 109 14.09 -24.19 22.39
CA ALA A 109 14.58 -23.41 23.52
C ALA A 109 13.83 -22.08 23.62
N SER A 110 12.87 -22.03 24.54
CA SER A 110 11.96 -20.91 24.87
C SER A 110 10.68 -20.89 24.03
N ILE A 111 9.53 -21.07 24.67
CA ILE A 111 8.23 -20.75 24.05
C ILE A 111 8.25 -19.23 23.87
N PRO A 112 8.20 -18.70 22.64
CA PRO A 112 8.21 -17.26 22.40
C PRO A 112 7.02 -16.64 23.13
N THR A 113 7.25 -15.53 23.85
CA THR A 113 6.19 -14.82 24.60
C THR A 113 5.55 -13.70 23.77
N GLU A 114 6.18 -13.36 22.65
CA GLU A 114 5.78 -12.31 21.72
C GLU A 114 6.30 -12.65 20.30
N ASP A 115 5.60 -12.13 19.28
CA ASP A 115 6.04 -12.14 17.90
C ASP A 115 6.43 -10.71 17.48
N SER A 116 7.51 -10.58 16.72
CA SER A 116 8.04 -9.30 16.25
C SER A 116 7.87 -9.16 14.74
N PHE A 117 7.45 -7.98 14.31
CA PHE A 117 7.19 -7.63 12.92
C PHE A 117 7.84 -6.30 12.57
N GLU A 118 8.64 -6.29 11.53
CA GLU A 118 9.20 -5.10 10.93
C GLU A 118 8.23 -4.56 9.88
N VAL A 119 7.83 -3.29 10.03
CA VAL A 119 6.94 -2.57 9.12
C VAL A 119 7.72 -1.46 8.44
N SER A 120 7.71 -1.44 7.11
CA SER A 120 8.39 -0.43 6.28
C SER A 120 7.61 -0.13 5.01
N ALA A 121 7.96 0.96 4.33
CA ALA A 121 7.45 1.29 3.01
C ALA A 121 8.56 1.13 1.96
N ALA A 122 8.24 0.58 0.78
CA ALA A 122 9.21 0.21 -0.25
C ALA A 122 10.10 1.37 -0.74
N HIS A 123 9.64 2.61 -0.58
CA HIS A 123 10.34 3.83 -0.99
C HIS A 123 10.95 4.61 0.17
N MET A 124 10.99 4.04 1.38
CA MET A 124 11.50 4.69 2.58
C MET A 124 12.57 3.84 3.27
N SER A 125 13.47 4.52 4.00
CA SER A 125 14.45 3.89 4.89
C SER A 125 13.95 3.76 6.33
N GLU A 126 12.76 4.30 6.63
CA GLU A 126 12.18 4.23 7.97
C GLU A 126 11.51 2.88 8.19
N THR A 127 11.88 2.25 9.30
CA THR A 127 11.38 0.96 9.75
C THR A 127 10.78 1.13 11.15
N PHE A 128 9.71 0.40 11.41
CA PHE A 128 9.08 0.32 12.72
C PHE A 128 9.00 -1.15 13.15
N CYS A 129 9.51 -1.44 14.34
CA CYS A 129 9.40 -2.74 14.96
C CYS A 129 8.13 -2.80 15.81
N MET A 130 7.22 -3.70 15.46
CA MET A 130 5.96 -3.97 16.15
C MET A 130 6.04 -5.34 16.84
N ARG A 131 5.90 -5.36 18.16
CA ARG A 131 5.88 -6.60 18.97
C ARG A 131 4.48 -6.88 19.48
N LEU A 132 4.00 -8.10 19.23
CA LEU A 132 2.65 -8.55 19.59
C LEU A 132 2.75 -9.64 20.65
N SER A 133 2.02 -9.47 21.76
CA SER A 133 1.85 -10.51 22.77
C SER A 133 0.36 -10.76 23.03
N PRO A 134 -0.11 -12.01 23.18
CA PRO A 134 0.63 -13.29 23.12
C PRO A 134 1.09 -13.66 21.69
N PRO A 135 1.97 -14.66 21.51
CA PRO A 135 2.40 -15.12 20.18
C PRO A 135 1.24 -15.76 19.37
N GLU A 136 1.43 -15.86 18.05
CA GLU A 136 0.44 -16.39 17.11
C GLU A 136 0.05 -17.82 17.54
N PRO A 137 -1.24 -18.06 17.81
CA PRO A 137 -1.72 -19.37 18.19
C PRO A 137 -1.53 -20.37 17.03
N PRO A 138 -1.21 -21.64 17.32
CA PRO A 138 -1.01 -22.63 16.28
C PRO A 138 -2.27 -22.80 15.43
N ARG A 139 -2.09 -22.81 14.11
CA ARG A 139 -3.18 -22.93 13.13
C ARG A 139 -3.86 -24.29 13.29
N ALA A 140 -4.99 -24.30 13.98
CA ALA A 140 -5.84 -25.48 14.12
C ALA A 140 -6.96 -25.43 13.07
N LEU A 141 -7.00 -26.43 12.18
CA LEU A 141 -8.07 -26.59 11.18
C LEU A 141 -9.45 -26.48 11.85
N GLY A 142 -10.22 -25.46 11.45
CA GLY A 142 -11.60 -25.23 11.91
C GLY A 142 -11.77 -24.43 13.20
N LYS A 143 -10.69 -23.86 13.77
CA LYS A 143 -10.78 -22.92 14.89
C LYS A 143 -10.09 -21.61 14.54
N THR A 144 -10.83 -20.51 14.69
CA THR A 144 -10.28 -19.14 14.62
C THR A 144 -10.10 -18.63 16.04
N PRO A 145 -8.89 -18.73 16.61
CA PRO A 145 -8.64 -18.26 17.96
C PRO A 145 -8.89 -16.75 18.03
N THR A 146 -9.54 -16.33 19.10
CA THR A 146 -9.68 -14.91 19.45
C THR A 146 -8.63 -14.59 20.49
N VAL A 147 -7.82 -13.56 20.23
CA VAL A 147 -6.72 -13.15 21.10
C VAL A 147 -6.86 -11.67 21.46
N SER A 148 -6.59 -11.34 22.71
CA SER A 148 -6.41 -9.95 23.12
C SER A 148 -4.93 -9.65 23.00
N LEU A 149 -4.59 -8.68 22.14
CA LEU A 149 -3.22 -8.34 21.84
C LEU A 149 -2.76 -7.18 22.72
N THR A 150 -1.49 -7.21 23.09
CA THR A 150 -0.72 -6.05 23.54
C THR A 150 0.34 -5.78 22.49
N VAL A 151 0.41 -4.55 22.00
CA VAL A 151 1.23 -4.16 20.86
C VAL A 151 2.22 -3.09 21.28
N GLN A 152 3.51 -3.39 21.19
CA GLN A 152 4.57 -2.42 21.41
C GLN A 152 5.18 -1.98 20.08
N VAL A 153 5.21 -0.68 19.82
CA VAL A 153 5.83 -0.11 18.63
C VAL A 153 7.09 0.65 19.02
N SER A 154 8.20 0.34 18.35
CA SER A 154 9.46 1.06 18.47
C SER A 154 10.00 1.43 17.09
N ARG A 155 10.72 2.56 17.00
CA ARG A 155 11.35 3.00 15.75
C ARG A 155 12.64 2.22 15.53
N GLY A 156 12.86 1.80 14.28
CA GLY A 156 14.01 1.02 13.85
C GLY A 156 13.66 -0.45 13.64
N ASP A 157 14.69 -1.21 13.31
CA ASP A 157 14.58 -2.63 13.02
C ASP A 157 14.27 -3.44 14.29
N CYS A 158 13.60 -4.59 14.09
CA CYS A 158 13.64 -5.70 15.03
C CYS A 158 14.95 -6.49 14.75
#